data_AF-A0A660R2J7-F1
#
_entry.id   AF-A0A660R2J7-F1
#
_cell.length_a   1.000
_cell.length_b   1.000
_cell.length_c   1.000
_cell.angle_alpha   90.00
_cell.angle_beta   90.00
_cell.angle_gamma   90.00
#
_symmetry.space_group_name_H-M   'P 1'
#
loop_
_entity.id
_entity.type
_entity.pdbx_description
1 polymer ?
#
loop_
_entity_poly.entity_id
_entity_poly.type
_entity_poly.pdbx_seq_one_letter_code
_entity_poly.pdbx_strand_id
1 'polypeptide(L)'
;MADLKSKQILVAMWGWEPGEIGPAGKKFGYEVVNQPQNNEIDKHAKDIPIWIENDYDMIVRPHLYWARDPFDADQVKKAYEELEKVMRYHEENNPRAIAYVLQWGMFGEGGFEWGYTFSDKAKKAFNDSMGTPEEALPEGPAPGVPGSMRWIKWLEFRAKFLRQFRTEFVEYAKQFTGKLVGTWCEVYPTDNYILNMGDAPGADFVFYDLSFGDVTCYQTKAFGESHGEMEAFPSFESWLDHELPLMAKAAGEGVIPIAFQFPMRSGNEVKNIAGKKQYTVDKVEDEYSLKLGPYIRELIDAVDGNTRKPEVALVYHSFQAAALPGGGVPQLPGNNTVDPLYSKSSKQIEASMHQMGIDMEVIPYEWLEYHDLSKYKLVIVPDPMYLPVAHRENLKKANRVLYSGEYLLAHRDEQSETGNYRGEFKATTIDSELGKIKYFKNGAGKVETNPSAPLMKGVEFNNEYPADQMFTFEKMPKDSEVLANVDDKPVIFTRNNGKAIHVANRIFLHAWHSGNDSIEQGMFQFLKNVLVDSGVEIRIKSPMQIRASAKAGRDRFGNYGSYGVSGCIAWNATGSPVQITMLDGQEIRIPKYGWIKVE
;
A
#
# COMPACT_ATOMS: atom_id res chain seq x y z
N MET A 1 9.84 -28.66 2.83
CA MET A 1 9.11 -27.68 3.66
C MET A 1 7.67 -27.65 3.19
N ALA A 2 6.69 -27.65 4.11
CA ALA A 2 5.28 -27.48 3.76
C ALA A 2 5.07 -26.13 3.05
N ASP A 3 4.22 -26.10 2.02
CA ASP A 3 3.89 -24.86 1.34
C ASP A 3 2.84 -24.09 2.15
N LEU A 4 3.31 -23.11 2.93
CA LEU A 4 2.45 -22.21 3.73
C LEU A 4 1.36 -21.55 2.88
N LYS A 5 1.55 -21.35 1.58
CA LYS A 5 0.55 -20.70 0.73
C LYS A 5 -0.74 -21.50 0.57
N SER A 6 -0.69 -22.80 0.81
CA SER A 6 -1.85 -23.69 0.71
C SER A 6 -2.65 -23.80 2.01
N LYS A 7 -2.14 -23.24 3.11
CA LYS A 7 -2.63 -23.49 4.47
C LYS A 7 -3.61 -22.42 4.94
N GLN A 8 -4.66 -22.85 5.64
CA GLN A 8 -5.51 -21.94 6.41
C GLN A 8 -4.83 -21.60 7.74
N ILE A 9 -4.49 -20.33 7.93
CA ILE A 9 -3.77 -19.81 9.10
C ILE A 9 -4.74 -19.00 9.97
N LEU A 10 -4.74 -19.28 11.28
CA LEU A 10 -5.44 -18.52 12.30
C LEU A 10 -4.43 -17.76 13.17
N VAL A 11 -4.57 -16.45 13.29
CA VAL A 11 -3.80 -15.62 14.21
C VAL A 11 -4.56 -15.51 15.52
N ALA A 12 -4.13 -16.27 16.53
CA ALA A 12 -4.91 -16.47 17.74
C ALA A 12 -4.60 -15.43 18.84
N MET A 13 -4.88 -14.14 18.58
CA MET A 13 -4.40 -12.99 19.38
C MET A 13 -5.13 -12.75 20.71
N TRP A 14 -6.46 -12.61 20.70
CA TRP A 14 -7.19 -12.02 21.84
C TRP A 14 -8.48 -12.75 22.25
N GLY A 15 -8.87 -12.64 23.52
CA GLY A 15 -10.23 -12.92 24.00
C GLY A 15 -10.60 -14.38 24.30
N TRP A 16 -9.93 -15.37 23.70
CA TRP A 16 -10.17 -16.80 23.96
C TRP A 16 -8.87 -17.53 24.29
N GLU A 17 -8.90 -18.44 25.26
CA GLU A 17 -7.74 -19.27 25.59
C GLU A 17 -7.50 -20.33 24.51
N PRO A 18 -6.24 -20.80 24.32
CA PRO A 18 -5.90 -21.85 23.35
C PRO A 18 -6.76 -23.11 23.44
N GLY A 19 -7.15 -23.51 24.66
CA GLY A 19 -7.99 -24.69 24.90
C GLY A 19 -9.44 -24.52 24.44
N GLU A 20 -9.92 -23.29 24.29
CA GLU A 20 -11.25 -22.98 23.77
C GLU A 20 -11.19 -22.83 22.24
N ILE A 21 -10.25 -22.04 21.73
CA ILE A 21 -10.21 -21.74 20.29
C ILE A 21 -9.56 -22.83 19.44
N GLY A 22 -8.59 -23.60 19.96
CA GLY A 22 -7.94 -24.67 19.20
C GLY A 22 -8.93 -25.71 18.65
N PRO A 23 -9.75 -26.35 19.51
CA PRO A 23 -10.76 -27.32 19.06
C PRO A 23 -11.79 -26.69 18.11
N ALA A 24 -12.16 -25.43 18.34
CA ALA A 24 -13.12 -24.72 17.50
C ALA A 24 -12.53 -24.43 16.11
N GLY A 25 -11.31 -23.89 16.04
CA GLY A 25 -10.60 -23.59 14.80
C GLY A 25 -10.42 -24.82 13.90
N LYS A 26 -10.12 -25.99 14.48
CA LYS A 26 -10.01 -27.24 13.69
C LYS A 26 -11.32 -27.61 12.99
N LYS A 27 -12.47 -27.38 13.63
CA LYS A 27 -13.79 -27.60 13.00
C LYS A 27 -14.04 -26.68 11.82
N PHE A 28 -13.43 -25.49 11.80
CA PHE A 28 -13.51 -24.52 10.70
C PHE A 28 -12.40 -24.69 9.65
N GLY A 29 -11.57 -25.73 9.77
CA GLY A 29 -10.56 -26.09 8.77
C GLY A 29 -9.17 -25.49 8.97
N TYR A 30 -8.92 -24.76 10.07
CA TYR A 30 -7.60 -24.18 10.31
C TYR A 30 -6.53 -25.25 10.55
N GLU A 31 -5.39 -25.08 9.88
CA GLU A 31 -4.28 -26.03 9.90
C GLU A 31 -3.08 -25.51 10.70
N VAL A 32 -2.89 -24.19 10.66
CA VAL A 32 -1.73 -23.51 11.25
C VAL A 32 -2.23 -22.42 12.21
N VAL A 33 -1.57 -22.30 13.36
CA VAL A 33 -1.80 -21.20 14.30
C VAL A 33 -0.60 -20.27 14.34
N ASN A 34 -0.83 -18.96 14.30
CA ASN A 34 0.16 -17.95 14.61
C ASN A 34 0.03 -17.55 16.09
N GLN A 35 1.04 -17.87 16.89
CA GLN A 35 1.02 -17.75 18.36
C GLN A 35 1.48 -16.36 18.82
N PRO A 36 0.62 -15.54 19.45
CA PRO A 36 0.90 -14.13 19.78
C PRO A 36 1.66 -13.92 21.10
N GLN A 37 2.28 -14.95 21.69
CA GLN A 37 2.80 -14.87 23.07
C GLN A 37 4.07 -14.01 23.22
N ASN A 38 4.42 -13.21 22.21
CA ASN A 38 5.59 -12.35 22.17
C ASN A 38 6.82 -13.13 22.68
N ASN A 39 7.50 -12.60 23.70
CA ASN A 39 8.68 -13.21 24.31
C ASN A 39 8.40 -13.92 25.64
N GLU A 40 7.15 -14.20 25.97
CA GLU A 40 6.74 -14.78 27.26
C GLU A 40 6.85 -16.31 27.24
N ILE A 41 8.05 -16.83 27.54
CA ILE A 41 8.35 -18.28 27.49
C ILE A 41 7.39 -19.13 28.33
N ASP A 42 7.00 -18.67 29.52
CA ASP A 42 6.09 -19.43 30.39
C ASP A 42 4.70 -19.61 29.74
N LYS A 43 4.25 -18.62 28.96
CA LYS A 43 3.00 -18.73 28.20
C LYS A 43 3.16 -19.67 27.02
N HIS A 44 4.26 -19.58 26.28
CA HIS A 44 4.58 -20.54 25.21
C HIS A 44 4.61 -21.98 25.74
N ALA A 45 5.26 -22.22 26.89
CA ALA A 45 5.35 -23.54 27.52
C ALA A 45 3.98 -24.13 27.89
N LYS A 46 3.06 -23.29 28.36
CA LYS A 46 1.68 -23.67 28.67
C LYS A 46 0.87 -24.01 27.41
N ASP A 47 1.06 -23.23 26.34
CA ASP A 47 0.19 -23.26 25.17
C ASP A 47 0.60 -24.33 24.14
N ILE A 48 1.90 -24.58 23.97
CA ILE A 48 2.43 -25.54 22.98
C ILE A 48 1.73 -26.92 23.07
N PRO A 49 1.59 -27.56 24.25
CA PRO A 49 0.92 -28.86 24.36
C PRO A 49 -0.52 -28.84 23.84
N ILE A 50 -1.26 -27.75 24.07
CA ILE A 50 -2.66 -27.60 23.66
C ILE A 50 -2.77 -27.55 22.13
N TRP A 51 -1.90 -26.79 21.48
CA TRP A 51 -1.88 -26.71 20.01
C TRP A 51 -1.46 -28.04 19.36
N ILE A 52 -0.50 -28.74 19.97
CA ILE A 52 -0.08 -30.07 19.52
C ILE A 52 -1.21 -31.08 19.64
N GLU A 53 -1.92 -31.10 20.78
CA GLU A 53 -3.07 -31.98 21.02
C GLU A 53 -4.17 -31.78 19.97
N ASN A 54 -4.35 -30.55 19.51
CA ASN A 54 -5.30 -30.18 18.47
C ASN A 54 -4.73 -30.26 17.05
N ASP A 55 -3.56 -30.90 16.84
CA ASP A 55 -2.96 -31.15 15.51
C ASP A 55 -2.60 -29.87 14.72
N TYR A 56 -2.20 -28.79 15.38
CA TYR A 56 -1.73 -27.57 14.72
C TYR A 56 -0.23 -27.60 14.46
N ASP A 57 0.16 -27.13 13.26
CA ASP A 57 1.49 -26.56 13.06
C ASP A 57 1.49 -25.10 13.56
N MET A 58 2.65 -24.61 13.99
CA MET A 58 2.78 -23.31 14.67
C MET A 58 3.72 -22.36 13.93
N ILE A 59 3.26 -21.12 13.77
CA ILE A 59 4.07 -19.96 13.44
C ILE A 59 4.30 -19.20 14.74
N VAL A 60 5.57 -19.01 15.13
CA VAL A 60 5.93 -18.35 16.39
C VAL A 60 6.12 -16.86 16.13
N ARG A 61 5.57 -16.00 16.99
CA ARG A 61 5.55 -14.54 16.78
C ARG A 61 6.35 -13.78 17.85
N PRO A 62 7.70 -13.86 17.86
CA PRO A 62 8.51 -13.12 18.83
C PRO A 62 8.53 -11.61 18.51
N HIS A 63 8.74 -10.77 19.52
CA HIS A 63 8.66 -9.31 19.41
C HIS A 63 9.95 -8.62 19.84
N LEU A 64 10.49 -7.74 19.00
CA LEU A 64 11.62 -6.87 19.33
C LEU A 64 11.19 -5.66 20.18
N TYR A 65 10.49 -5.91 21.29
CA TYR A 65 9.88 -4.88 22.15
C TYR A 65 10.88 -3.83 22.69
N TRP A 66 12.12 -4.25 22.94
CA TRP A 66 13.16 -3.38 23.50
C TRP A 66 13.77 -2.42 22.49
N ALA A 67 13.67 -2.71 21.18
CA ALA A 67 14.26 -1.89 20.13
C ALA A 67 13.35 -0.72 19.72
N ARG A 68 12.83 0.04 20.69
CA ARG A 68 11.92 1.18 20.38
C ARG A 68 12.63 2.28 19.60
N ASP A 69 13.89 2.52 19.94
CA ASP A 69 14.81 3.32 19.13
C ASP A 69 15.82 2.40 18.44
N PRO A 70 15.68 2.15 17.13
CA PRO A 70 16.61 1.28 16.40
C PRO A 70 18.01 1.93 16.23
N PHE A 71 18.18 3.21 16.59
CA PHE A 71 19.49 3.87 16.66
C PHE A 71 20.19 3.67 18.03
N ASP A 72 19.51 3.06 19.00
CA ASP A 72 20.06 2.79 20.31
C ASP A 72 20.63 1.37 20.39
N ALA A 73 21.96 1.26 20.28
CA ALA A 73 22.66 -0.03 20.28
C ALA A 73 22.38 -0.90 21.52
N ASP A 74 22.17 -0.30 22.70
CA ASP A 74 21.87 -1.06 23.92
C ASP A 74 20.46 -1.65 23.88
N GLN A 75 19.50 -0.88 23.35
CA GLN A 75 18.12 -1.34 23.13
C GLN A 75 18.05 -2.45 22.08
N VAL A 76 18.75 -2.26 20.96
CA VAL A 76 18.84 -3.26 19.87
C VAL A 76 19.47 -4.54 20.39
N LYS A 77 20.59 -4.45 21.12
CA LYS A 77 21.26 -5.62 21.72
C LYS A 77 20.32 -6.39 22.63
N LYS A 78 19.61 -5.70 23.53
CA LYS A 78 18.64 -6.33 24.45
C LYS A 78 17.48 -6.99 23.69
N ALA A 79 17.01 -6.37 22.61
CA ALA A 79 15.96 -6.97 21.78
C ALA A 79 16.44 -8.26 21.11
N TYR A 80 17.69 -8.30 20.64
CA TYR A 80 18.30 -9.49 20.04
C TYR A 80 18.51 -10.61 21.05
N GLU A 81 18.94 -10.30 22.28
CA GLU A 81 19.08 -11.28 23.36
C GLU A 81 17.74 -11.96 23.70
N GLU A 82 16.64 -11.20 23.79
CA GLU A 82 15.31 -11.78 24.04
C GLU A 82 14.78 -12.58 22.84
N LEU A 83 15.04 -12.10 21.60
CA LEU A 83 14.69 -12.83 20.39
C LEU A 83 15.38 -14.19 20.34
N GLU A 84 16.70 -14.22 20.55
CA GLU A 84 17.50 -15.45 20.60
C GLU A 84 16.95 -16.42 21.64
N LYS A 85 16.66 -15.93 22.85
CA LYS A 85 16.12 -16.74 23.94
C LYS A 85 14.82 -17.45 23.56
N VAL A 86 13.88 -16.75 22.93
CA VAL A 86 12.60 -17.32 22.48
C VAL A 86 12.81 -18.31 21.34
N MET A 87 13.65 -17.96 20.35
CA MET A 87 13.89 -18.84 19.22
C MET A 87 14.53 -20.16 19.64
N ARG A 88 15.57 -20.12 20.48
CA ARG A 88 16.21 -21.33 21.02
C ARG A 88 15.24 -22.18 21.83
N TYR A 89 14.40 -21.55 22.65
CA TYR A 89 13.36 -22.26 23.40
C TYR A 89 12.44 -23.06 22.46
N HIS A 90 11.96 -22.46 21.37
CA HIS A 90 11.10 -23.16 20.41
C HIS A 90 11.82 -24.23 19.60
N GLU A 91 13.08 -24.03 19.22
CA GLU A 91 13.86 -25.07 18.54
C GLU A 91 14.07 -26.31 19.42
N GLU A 92 14.20 -26.12 20.74
CA GLU A 92 14.38 -27.23 21.69
C GLU A 92 13.05 -27.88 22.12
N ASN A 93 11.97 -27.10 22.25
CA ASN A 93 10.74 -27.53 22.94
C ASN A 93 9.48 -27.57 22.06
N ASN A 94 9.52 -27.00 20.85
CA ASN A 94 8.36 -26.96 19.96
C ASN A 94 8.62 -27.73 18.65
N PRO A 95 8.34 -29.06 18.61
CA PRO A 95 8.58 -29.89 17.42
C PRO A 95 7.66 -29.54 16.24
N ARG A 96 6.65 -28.69 16.46
CA ARG A 96 5.59 -28.34 15.50
C ARG A 96 5.69 -26.88 15.05
N ALA A 97 6.71 -26.15 15.50
CA ALA A 97 7.05 -24.86 14.90
C ALA A 97 7.48 -25.09 13.45
N ILE A 98 6.92 -24.33 12.51
CA ILE A 98 7.24 -24.43 11.07
C ILE A 98 7.79 -23.12 10.50
N ALA A 99 7.56 -21.99 11.18
CA ALA A 99 8.09 -20.69 10.81
C ALA A 99 8.10 -19.72 12.01
N TYR A 100 8.80 -18.60 11.83
CA TYR A 100 8.82 -17.46 12.75
C TYR A 100 8.33 -16.20 12.04
N VAL A 101 7.49 -15.39 12.69
CA VAL A 101 7.06 -14.07 12.21
C VAL A 101 7.49 -13.02 13.22
N LEU A 102 8.57 -12.32 12.91
CA LEU A 102 9.13 -11.32 13.81
C LEU A 102 8.26 -10.07 13.83
N GLN A 103 8.02 -9.52 15.02
CA GLN A 103 7.38 -8.24 15.21
C GLN A 103 8.38 -7.20 15.71
N TRP A 104 8.10 -5.93 15.45
CA TRP A 104 8.88 -4.81 15.98
C TRP A 104 7.97 -3.58 16.17
N GLY A 105 8.30 -2.60 17.01
CA GLY A 105 7.47 -1.40 17.20
C GLY A 105 6.23 -1.57 18.08
N MET A 106 5.39 -0.54 18.16
CA MET A 106 4.19 -0.50 19.01
C MET A 106 3.16 -1.51 18.49
N PHE A 107 2.61 -2.39 19.34
CA PHE A 107 1.71 -3.50 18.92
C PHE A 107 2.27 -4.47 17.86
N GLY A 108 3.57 -4.39 17.57
CA GLY A 108 4.21 -5.12 16.48
C GLY A 108 4.23 -4.37 15.14
N GLU A 109 3.70 -3.16 15.12
CA GLU A 109 3.72 -2.14 14.06
C GLU A 109 5.08 -1.47 13.99
N GLY A 110 5.99 -2.11 13.28
CA GLY A 110 7.35 -1.62 13.13
C GLY A 110 7.33 -0.25 12.46
N GLY A 111 8.01 0.72 13.05
CA GLY A 111 8.00 2.11 12.59
C GLY A 111 8.40 3.04 13.71
N PHE A 112 8.41 4.35 13.43
CA PHE A 112 8.58 5.36 14.46
C PHE A 112 7.21 5.73 15.02
N GLU A 113 7.07 5.82 16.35
CA GLU A 113 5.79 6.18 16.98
C GLU A 113 5.26 7.54 16.47
N TRP A 114 3.93 7.68 16.40
CA TRP A 114 3.20 8.82 15.85
C TRP A 114 3.59 10.20 16.40
N GLY A 115 4.05 10.25 17.66
CA GLY A 115 4.50 11.47 18.34
C GLY A 115 5.99 11.47 18.68
N TYR A 116 6.78 10.57 18.10
CA TYR A 116 8.16 10.37 18.52
C TYR A 116 9.01 11.62 18.24
N THR A 117 9.42 12.30 19.30
CA THR A 117 10.56 13.20 19.24
C THR A 117 11.79 12.33 19.11
N PHE A 118 12.46 12.39 17.95
CA PHE A 118 13.62 11.57 17.66
C PHE A 118 14.68 11.71 18.75
N SER A 119 15.27 10.58 19.13
CA SER A 119 16.36 10.53 20.08
C SER A 119 17.55 11.33 19.55
N ASP A 120 18.40 11.82 20.45
CA ASP A 120 19.63 12.50 20.04
C ASP A 120 20.56 11.58 19.24
N LYS A 121 20.41 10.25 19.39
CA LYS A 121 21.10 9.23 18.59
C LYS A 121 20.64 9.24 17.13
N ALA A 122 19.33 9.24 16.89
CA ALA A 122 18.76 9.35 15.54
C ALA A 122 19.14 10.69 14.87
N LYS A 123 19.12 11.79 15.63
CA LYS A 123 19.56 13.11 15.17
C LYS A 123 21.01 13.08 14.72
N LYS A 124 21.89 12.57 15.59
CA LYS A 124 23.32 12.44 15.32
C LYS A 124 23.56 11.56 14.09
N ALA A 125 22.90 10.42 14.00
CA ALA A 125 23.09 9.48 12.88
C ALA A 125 22.74 10.12 11.52
N PHE A 126 21.64 10.88 11.44
CA PHE A 126 21.33 11.62 10.21
C PHE A 126 22.37 12.69 9.90
N ASN A 127 22.72 13.52 10.87
CA ASN A 127 23.69 14.59 10.69
C ASN A 127 25.06 14.05 10.28
N ASP A 128 25.52 12.95 10.89
CA ASP A 128 26.73 12.24 10.50
C ASP A 128 26.61 11.75 9.04
N SER A 129 25.47 11.15 8.66
CA SER A 129 25.23 10.66 7.29
C SER A 129 25.21 11.77 6.23
N MET A 130 24.82 12.98 6.63
CA MET A 130 24.80 14.17 5.78
C MET A 130 26.13 14.94 5.78
N GLY A 131 27.08 14.58 6.65
CA GLY A 131 28.30 15.37 6.86
C GLY A 131 28.04 16.73 7.51
N THR A 132 26.92 16.89 8.23
CA THR A 132 26.48 18.14 8.87
C THR A 132 26.30 17.98 10.38
N PRO A 133 27.36 17.63 11.15
CA PRO A 133 27.24 17.27 12.57
C PRO A 133 26.70 18.40 13.47
N GLU A 134 26.92 19.65 13.10
CA GLU A 134 26.53 20.85 13.87
C GLU A 134 25.17 21.44 13.44
N GLU A 135 24.58 20.94 12.34
CA GLU A 135 23.29 21.46 11.86
C GLU A 135 22.12 20.90 12.66
N ALA A 136 21.07 21.70 12.82
CA ALA A 136 19.80 21.21 13.35
C ALA A 136 19.16 20.19 12.38
N LEU A 137 18.30 19.31 12.90
CA LEU A 137 17.39 18.56 12.04
C LEU A 137 16.52 19.53 11.23
N PRO A 138 16.11 19.17 10.01
CA PRO A 138 15.13 19.96 9.28
C PRO A 138 13.83 20.03 10.07
N GLU A 139 13.24 21.22 10.16
CA GLU A 139 11.88 21.37 10.66
C GLU A 139 10.90 20.79 9.64
N GLY A 140 9.81 20.22 10.14
CA GLY A 140 8.68 19.85 9.29
C GLY A 140 8.08 21.10 8.63
N PRO A 141 7.41 20.94 7.48
CA PRO A 141 6.75 22.07 6.81
C PRO A 141 5.68 22.73 7.65
N ALA A 142 5.46 24.00 7.36
CA ALA A 142 4.17 24.62 7.64
C ALA A 142 3.04 23.99 6.80
N PRO A 143 1.80 23.88 7.32
CA PRO A 143 0.67 23.36 6.57
C PRO A 143 0.45 24.02 5.20
N GLY A 144 0.41 23.19 4.15
CA GLY A 144 0.24 23.65 2.77
C GLY A 144 1.52 24.13 2.07
N VAL A 145 2.71 23.96 2.67
CA VAL A 145 4.00 24.31 2.05
C VAL A 145 4.78 23.05 1.67
N PRO A 146 5.42 22.99 0.47
CA PRO A 146 6.26 21.89 0.00
C PRO A 146 7.61 21.66 0.72
N GLY A 147 8.17 20.46 0.50
CA GLY A 147 9.47 19.88 0.94
C GLY A 147 10.63 20.83 0.94
N SER A 148 11.33 21.10 2.04
CA SER A 148 12.74 21.48 1.84
C SER A 148 13.53 20.25 1.42
N MET A 149 14.59 20.42 0.64
CA MET A 149 15.42 19.28 0.24
C MET A 149 16.03 18.55 1.46
N ARG A 150 16.40 19.30 2.51
CA ARG A 150 16.93 18.72 3.76
C ARG A 150 15.86 17.89 4.48
N TRP A 151 14.61 18.34 4.50
CA TRP A 151 13.48 17.55 5.03
C TRP A 151 13.27 16.25 4.26
N ILE A 152 13.31 16.30 2.93
CA ILE A 152 13.18 15.10 2.09
C ILE A 152 14.32 14.11 2.36
N LYS A 153 15.56 14.62 2.49
CA LYS A 153 16.74 13.79 2.83
C LYS A 153 16.61 13.14 4.20
N TRP A 154 15.99 13.82 5.16
CA TRP A 154 15.65 13.25 6.45
C TRP A 154 14.64 12.10 6.35
N LEU A 155 13.59 12.24 5.54
CA LEU A 155 12.64 11.14 5.29
C LEU A 155 13.31 9.97 4.57
N GLU A 156 14.21 10.24 3.62
CA GLU A 156 14.99 9.21 2.92
C GLU A 156 15.91 8.43 3.86
N PHE A 157 16.61 9.14 4.75
CA PHE A 157 17.45 8.51 5.76
C PHE A 157 16.65 7.57 6.66
N ARG A 158 15.49 8.03 7.17
CA ARG A 158 14.59 7.21 7.98
C ARG A 158 14.18 5.94 7.25
N ALA A 159 13.79 6.06 5.99
CA ALA A 159 13.33 4.94 5.17
C ALA A 159 14.39 3.86 5.03
N LYS A 160 15.59 4.29 4.61
CA LYS A 160 16.73 3.42 4.37
C LYS A 160 17.14 2.71 5.65
N PHE A 161 17.17 3.41 6.78
CA PHE A 161 17.52 2.84 8.06
C PHE A 161 16.51 1.79 8.53
N LEU A 162 15.21 2.08 8.46
CA LEU A 162 14.16 1.12 8.84
C LEU A 162 14.22 -0.17 8.02
N ARG A 163 14.45 -0.04 6.71
CA ARG A 163 14.65 -1.17 5.80
C ARG A 163 15.89 -2.00 6.18
N GLN A 164 17.01 -1.35 6.50
CA GLN A 164 18.24 -2.01 6.92
C GLN A 164 18.05 -2.74 8.24
N PHE A 165 17.51 -2.07 9.25
CA PHE A 165 17.26 -2.65 10.57
C PHE A 165 16.38 -3.90 10.49
N ARG A 166 15.33 -3.87 9.65
CA ARG A 166 14.53 -5.06 9.35
C ARG A 166 15.34 -6.21 8.80
N THR A 167 16.15 -5.94 7.78
CA THR A 167 17.01 -6.95 7.17
C THR A 167 17.93 -7.57 8.22
N GLU A 168 18.53 -6.74 9.07
CA GLU A 168 19.47 -7.17 10.11
C GLU A 168 18.81 -8.10 11.14
N PHE A 169 17.63 -7.74 11.67
CA PHE A 169 17.00 -8.57 12.70
C PHE A 169 16.49 -9.91 12.13
N VAL A 170 16.06 -9.92 10.86
CA VAL A 170 15.63 -11.15 10.18
C VAL A 170 16.83 -12.07 9.96
N GLU A 171 17.93 -11.55 9.43
CA GLU A 171 19.15 -12.33 9.21
C GLU A 171 19.77 -12.81 10.53
N TYR A 172 19.66 -12.03 11.61
CA TYR A 172 20.04 -12.48 12.95
C TYR A 172 19.18 -13.67 13.41
N ALA A 173 17.85 -13.59 13.29
CA ALA A 173 16.94 -14.69 13.63
C ALA A 173 17.25 -15.99 12.86
N LYS A 174 17.56 -15.88 11.57
CA LYS A 174 17.89 -17.03 10.70
C LYS A 174 19.11 -17.83 11.17
N GLN A 175 19.98 -17.27 12.01
CA GLN A 175 21.13 -18.00 12.58
C GLN A 175 20.72 -19.10 13.57
N PHE A 176 19.51 -19.00 14.13
CA PHE A 176 19.05 -19.90 15.19
C PHE A 176 18.11 -20.99 14.69
N THR A 177 17.69 -20.95 13.41
CA THR A 177 16.70 -21.89 12.88
C THR A 177 16.95 -22.25 11.43
N GLY A 178 16.62 -23.49 11.05
CA GLY A 178 16.53 -23.91 9.65
C GLY A 178 15.15 -23.70 9.02
N LYS A 179 14.21 -23.07 9.76
CA LYS A 179 12.82 -22.84 9.35
C LYS A 179 12.65 -21.50 8.64
N LEU A 180 11.46 -21.24 8.09
CA LEU A 180 11.16 -19.96 7.43
C LEU A 180 11.11 -18.83 8.47
N VAL A 181 11.72 -17.69 8.15
CA VAL A 181 11.67 -16.48 8.99
C VAL A 181 11.05 -15.34 8.19
N GLY A 182 9.88 -14.91 8.64
CA GLY A 182 9.12 -13.78 8.13
C GLY A 182 9.11 -12.60 9.10
N THR A 183 8.45 -11.52 8.71
CA THR A 183 8.21 -10.36 9.57
C THR A 183 6.77 -9.89 9.39
N TRP A 184 6.20 -9.37 10.47
CA TRP A 184 4.95 -8.63 10.41
C TRP A 184 5.23 -7.16 10.10
N CYS A 185 4.36 -6.55 9.31
CA CYS A 185 4.49 -5.16 8.89
C CYS A 185 3.12 -4.49 8.93
N GLU A 186 3.04 -3.36 9.62
CA GLU A 186 1.98 -2.41 9.36
C GLU A 186 2.37 -1.58 8.15
N VAL A 187 1.46 -1.47 7.18
CA VAL A 187 1.75 -0.82 5.91
C VAL A 187 0.73 0.28 5.68
N TYR A 188 1.16 1.52 5.92
CA TYR A 188 0.39 2.70 5.52
C TYR A 188 1.09 3.39 4.36
N PRO A 189 0.40 3.64 3.23
CA PRO A 189 0.91 4.55 2.22
C PRO A 189 0.96 6.01 2.72
N THR A 190 0.34 6.33 3.86
CA THR A 190 0.10 7.71 4.33
C THR A 190 0.70 8.07 5.69
N ASP A 191 1.03 7.11 6.54
CA ASP A 191 1.43 7.37 7.94
C ASP A 191 2.80 6.80 8.24
N ASN A 192 3.68 7.59 8.89
CA ASN A 192 5.02 7.43 9.52
C ASN A 192 5.89 6.14 9.38
N TYR A 193 5.44 5.16 8.62
CA TYR A 193 5.82 3.78 8.57
C TYR A 193 6.42 3.55 7.21
N ILE A 194 7.74 3.73 7.13
CA ILE A 194 8.49 3.42 5.91
C ILE A 194 8.79 1.92 5.85
N LEU A 195 7.76 1.13 6.16
CA LEU A 195 7.80 -0.30 6.00
C LEU A 195 7.13 -0.59 4.66
N ASN A 196 7.96 -0.43 3.62
CA ASN A 196 7.71 -0.69 2.21
C ASN A 196 6.51 -1.61 1.98
N MET A 197 5.54 -1.12 1.20
CA MET A 197 4.45 -1.86 0.54
C MET A 197 4.63 -3.39 0.45
N GLY A 198 4.36 -4.07 1.57
CA GLY A 198 4.56 -5.51 1.73
C GLY A 198 5.95 -6.06 1.36
N ASP A 199 6.99 -5.25 1.19
CA ASP A 199 8.35 -5.74 0.95
C ASP A 199 9.10 -5.87 2.27
N ALA A 200 9.64 -7.07 2.52
CA ALA A 200 10.40 -7.40 3.72
C ALA A 200 11.76 -7.98 3.31
N PRO A 201 12.75 -7.15 2.98
CA PRO A 201 14.07 -7.63 2.57
C PRO A 201 14.70 -8.53 3.63
N GLY A 202 15.33 -9.61 3.19
CA GLY A 202 15.89 -10.66 4.06
C GLY A 202 14.84 -11.66 4.56
N ALA A 203 13.55 -11.31 4.60
CA ALA A 203 12.50 -12.22 5.05
C ALA A 203 12.11 -13.24 3.98
N ASP A 204 11.76 -14.45 4.42
CA ASP A 204 11.24 -15.50 3.53
C ASP A 204 9.76 -15.25 3.17
N PHE A 205 9.04 -14.52 4.03
CA PHE A 205 7.64 -14.14 3.85
C PHE A 205 7.27 -12.91 4.69
N VAL A 206 6.12 -12.31 4.39
CA VAL A 206 5.61 -11.13 5.12
C VAL A 206 4.18 -11.36 5.60
N PHE A 207 3.87 -10.91 6.81
CA PHE A 207 2.51 -10.75 7.29
C PHE A 207 2.19 -9.24 7.33
N TYR A 208 0.98 -8.85 6.95
CA TYR A 208 0.53 -7.46 7.06
C TYR A 208 -0.97 -7.38 7.31
N ASP A 209 -1.46 -6.24 7.80
CA ASP A 209 -2.89 -6.04 8.02
C ASP A 209 -3.62 -5.75 6.68
N LEU A 210 -4.55 -6.63 6.31
CA LEU A 210 -5.34 -6.51 5.08
C LEU A 210 -6.45 -5.44 5.18
N SER A 211 -6.84 -5.11 6.40
CA SER A 211 -8.02 -4.30 6.76
C SER A 211 -7.95 -2.85 6.33
N PHE A 212 -6.73 -2.31 6.22
CA PHE A 212 -6.52 -0.95 5.77
C PHE A 212 -6.64 -0.83 4.25
N GLY A 213 -6.84 -1.96 3.58
CA GLY A 213 -6.88 -2.09 2.15
C GLY A 213 -5.51 -1.80 1.56
N ASP A 214 -5.22 -2.50 0.47
CA ASP A 214 -4.45 -1.87 -0.58
C ASP A 214 -2.94 -1.75 -0.34
N VAL A 215 -2.41 -2.81 0.27
CA VAL A 215 -0.99 -3.16 0.24
C VAL A 215 -0.77 -4.17 -0.87
N THR A 216 -0.38 -3.68 -2.03
CA THR A 216 0.27 -4.56 -3.01
C THR A 216 1.63 -4.98 -2.46
N CYS A 217 1.83 -6.28 -2.38
CA CYS A 217 2.99 -6.89 -1.78
C CYS A 217 3.94 -7.41 -2.86
N TYR A 218 5.21 -7.01 -2.79
CA TYR A 218 6.25 -7.54 -3.68
C TYR A 218 6.92 -8.83 -3.14
N GLN A 219 6.58 -9.26 -1.92
CA GLN A 219 7.16 -10.47 -1.33
C GLN A 219 6.64 -11.72 -2.07
N THR A 220 7.55 -12.65 -2.39
CA THR A 220 7.19 -13.93 -3.04
C THR A 220 6.16 -14.73 -2.22
N LYS A 221 6.15 -14.56 -0.89
CA LYS A 221 5.19 -15.16 0.04
C LYS A 221 4.62 -14.06 0.94
N ALA A 222 3.34 -13.78 0.77
CA ALA A 222 2.65 -12.70 1.47
C ALA A 222 1.36 -13.22 2.09
N PHE A 223 1.07 -12.77 3.31
CA PHE A 223 -0.11 -13.16 4.05
C PHE A 223 -0.79 -11.90 4.61
N GLY A 224 -2.08 -11.73 4.30
CA GLY A 224 -2.88 -10.60 4.73
C GLY A 224 -3.79 -10.98 5.89
N GLU A 225 -3.55 -10.40 7.07
CA GLU A 225 -4.37 -10.57 8.27
C GLU A 225 -5.71 -9.84 8.10
N SER A 226 -6.80 -10.61 7.99
CA SER A 226 -8.16 -10.09 7.89
C SER A 226 -8.67 -9.71 9.29
N HIS A 227 -8.44 -8.46 9.69
CA HIS A 227 -8.70 -7.92 11.03
C HIS A 227 -9.92 -6.96 11.07
N GLY A 228 -10.36 -6.43 9.94
CA GLY A 228 -10.71 -5.01 9.85
C GLY A 228 -11.82 -4.49 10.72
N GLU A 229 -11.55 -3.35 11.40
CA GLU A 229 -12.41 -2.58 12.31
C GLU A 229 -13.69 -3.34 12.71
N MET A 230 -13.56 -4.56 13.26
CA MET A 230 -14.73 -5.44 13.44
C MET A 230 -15.76 -4.79 14.36
N GLU A 231 -15.30 -3.91 15.25
CA GLU A 231 -16.12 -3.05 16.10
C GLU A 231 -16.96 -2.00 15.34
N ALA A 232 -16.67 -1.70 14.08
CA ALA A 232 -17.43 -0.78 13.25
C ALA A 232 -18.66 -1.42 12.57
N PHE A 233 -18.80 -2.75 12.66
CA PHE A 233 -19.82 -3.54 11.97
C PHE A 233 -20.82 -4.20 12.92
N PRO A 234 -22.14 -4.08 12.68
CA PRO A 234 -23.16 -4.61 13.59
C PRO A 234 -23.38 -6.13 13.52
N SER A 235 -22.90 -6.82 12.48
CA SER A 235 -23.04 -8.28 12.30
C SER A 235 -21.91 -8.90 11.46
N PHE A 236 -21.78 -10.23 11.50
CA PHE A 236 -20.77 -10.97 10.74
C PHE A 236 -20.94 -10.71 9.25
N GLU A 237 -22.17 -10.81 8.76
CA GLU A 237 -22.49 -10.59 7.35
C GLU A 237 -22.12 -9.18 6.94
N SER A 238 -22.31 -8.21 7.84
CA SER A 238 -21.99 -6.82 7.52
C SER A 238 -20.50 -6.52 7.43
N TRP A 239 -19.70 -7.23 8.23
CA TRP A 239 -18.25 -7.22 8.19
C TRP A 239 -17.72 -8.04 7.02
N LEU A 240 -18.29 -9.22 6.76
CA LEU A 240 -17.95 -10.08 5.62
C LEU A 240 -18.19 -9.37 4.28
N ASP A 241 -19.28 -8.61 4.15
CA ASP A 241 -19.57 -7.78 2.97
C ASP A 241 -18.45 -6.74 2.70
N HIS A 242 -17.69 -6.36 3.74
CA HIS A 242 -16.55 -5.44 3.64
C HIS A 242 -15.23 -6.19 3.38
N GLU A 243 -14.98 -7.26 4.13
CA GLU A 243 -13.70 -7.98 4.14
C GLU A 243 -13.53 -8.93 2.95
N LEU A 244 -14.60 -9.59 2.50
CA LEU A 244 -14.51 -10.61 1.45
C LEU A 244 -14.01 -10.06 0.10
N PRO A 245 -14.46 -8.89 -0.40
CA PRO A 245 -13.89 -8.28 -1.60
C PRO A 245 -12.40 -7.94 -1.46
N LEU A 246 -11.96 -7.49 -0.27
CA LEU A 246 -10.56 -7.18 0.03
C LEU A 246 -9.68 -8.43 -0.05
N MET A 247 -10.11 -9.50 0.62
CA MET A 247 -9.44 -10.80 0.54
C MET A 247 -9.38 -11.33 -0.89
N ALA A 248 -10.47 -11.19 -1.65
CA ALA A 248 -10.52 -11.66 -3.03
C ALA A 248 -9.55 -10.89 -3.96
N LYS A 249 -9.51 -9.55 -3.84
CA LYS A 249 -8.54 -8.71 -4.56
C LYS A 249 -7.10 -9.14 -4.23
N ALA A 250 -6.77 -9.20 -2.95
CA ALA A 250 -5.42 -9.55 -2.49
C ALA A 250 -5.03 -10.99 -2.90
N ALA A 251 -5.96 -11.94 -2.83
CA ALA A 251 -5.77 -13.30 -3.31
C ALA A 251 -5.43 -13.33 -4.81
N GLY A 252 -6.17 -12.58 -5.64
CA GLY A 252 -5.86 -12.42 -7.06
C GLY A 252 -4.48 -11.80 -7.35
N GLU A 253 -3.95 -11.01 -6.42
CA GLU A 253 -2.62 -10.41 -6.47
C GLU A 253 -1.51 -11.33 -5.90
N GLY A 254 -1.87 -12.52 -5.42
CA GLY A 254 -0.93 -13.54 -4.92
C GLY A 254 -0.67 -13.50 -3.41
N VAL A 255 -1.48 -12.77 -2.65
CA VAL A 255 -1.46 -12.71 -1.18
C VAL A 255 -2.42 -13.74 -0.61
N ILE A 256 -2.00 -14.50 0.39
CA ILE A 256 -2.87 -15.47 1.06
C ILE A 256 -3.62 -14.79 2.22
N PRO A 257 -4.96 -14.71 2.20
CA PRO A 257 -5.71 -14.19 3.32
C PRO A 257 -5.58 -15.13 4.54
N ILE A 258 -5.41 -14.56 5.72
CA ILE A 258 -5.32 -15.30 6.99
C ILE A 258 -6.25 -14.67 8.02
N ALA A 259 -6.88 -15.49 8.85
CA ALA A 259 -7.87 -14.99 9.79
C ALA A 259 -7.20 -14.40 11.03
N PHE A 260 -7.49 -13.13 11.32
CA PHE A 260 -7.05 -12.51 12.56
C PHE A 260 -8.14 -12.58 13.63
N GLN A 261 -7.82 -13.22 14.76
CA GLN A 261 -8.73 -13.29 15.90
C GLN A 261 -8.71 -11.97 16.69
N PHE A 262 -9.81 -11.22 16.60
CA PHE A 262 -10.09 -10.08 17.47
C PHE A 262 -11.51 -10.16 18.06
N PRO A 263 -11.66 -10.81 19.21
CA PRO A 263 -12.87 -10.67 20.01
C PRO A 263 -12.60 -10.16 21.42
N MET A 264 -13.56 -9.38 21.92
CA MET A 264 -13.76 -9.22 23.35
C MET A 264 -14.92 -10.12 23.76
N ARG A 265 -14.63 -11.17 24.54
CA ARG A 265 -15.66 -11.99 25.20
C ARG A 265 -16.61 -11.07 25.97
N SER A 266 -17.91 -11.31 25.88
CA SER A 266 -18.91 -10.52 26.63
C SER A 266 -18.52 -10.44 28.12
N GLY A 267 -18.38 -9.22 28.65
CA GLY A 267 -17.94 -8.97 30.04
C GLY A 267 -16.46 -8.59 30.22
N ASN A 268 -15.62 -8.70 29.18
CA ASN A 268 -14.22 -8.25 29.18
C ASN A 268 -14.00 -6.97 28.35
N GLU A 269 -15.01 -6.08 28.32
CA GLU A 269 -14.97 -4.82 27.56
C GLU A 269 -13.74 -3.97 27.96
N VAL A 270 -12.78 -3.82 27.06
CA VAL A 270 -11.69 -2.86 27.21
C VAL A 270 -12.12 -1.60 26.47
N LYS A 271 -11.95 -0.41 27.03
CA LYS A 271 -12.21 0.84 26.27
C LYS A 271 -11.36 0.83 24.99
N ASN A 272 -11.99 0.76 23.81
CA ASN A 272 -11.24 0.92 22.56
C ASN A 272 -10.69 2.34 22.42
N ILE A 273 -9.72 2.48 21.52
CA ILE A 273 -9.04 3.74 21.19
C ILE A 273 -10.03 4.77 20.61
N ALA A 274 -11.19 4.34 20.08
CA ALA A 274 -12.14 5.18 19.34
C ALA A 274 -13.50 5.46 20.03
N GLY A 275 -13.75 4.96 21.25
CA GLY A 275 -15.02 5.13 21.97
C GLY A 275 -16.26 4.50 21.31
N LYS A 276 -16.11 3.57 20.36
CA LYS A 276 -17.21 2.90 19.64
C LYS A 276 -17.70 1.64 20.39
N LYS A 277 -18.97 1.26 20.22
CA LYS A 277 -19.54 -0.01 20.73
C LYS A 277 -18.77 -1.20 20.14
N GLN A 278 -18.26 -2.09 20.99
CA GLN A 278 -17.47 -3.23 20.56
C GLN A 278 -18.34 -4.41 20.14
N TYR A 279 -17.79 -5.20 19.22
CA TYR A 279 -18.31 -6.52 18.91
C TYR A 279 -17.88 -7.49 20.02
N THR A 280 -18.84 -8.22 20.58
CA THR A 280 -18.60 -9.27 21.57
C THR A 280 -19.41 -10.51 21.23
N VAL A 281 -18.87 -11.68 21.57
CA VAL A 281 -19.57 -12.97 21.49
C VAL A 281 -19.52 -13.70 22.81
N ASP A 282 -20.58 -14.49 23.05
CA ASP A 282 -20.72 -15.34 24.23
C ASP A 282 -20.09 -16.72 24.03
N LYS A 283 -19.92 -17.16 22.78
CA LYS A 283 -19.43 -18.49 22.40
C LYS A 283 -18.31 -18.39 21.39
N VAL A 284 -17.32 -19.27 21.52
CA VAL A 284 -16.16 -19.31 20.61
C VAL A 284 -16.57 -19.67 19.19
N GLU A 285 -17.63 -20.47 18.99
CA GLU A 285 -18.12 -20.81 17.65
C GLU A 285 -18.75 -19.63 16.91
N ASP A 286 -19.13 -18.57 17.65
CA ASP A 286 -19.68 -17.36 17.06
C ASP A 286 -18.62 -16.35 16.61
N GLU A 287 -17.35 -16.65 16.90
CA GLU A 287 -16.18 -15.88 16.54
C GLU A 287 -16.09 -15.62 15.03
N TYR A 288 -15.96 -14.35 14.63
CA TYR A 288 -15.91 -13.98 13.22
C TYR A 288 -14.68 -14.55 12.52
N SER A 289 -13.52 -14.53 13.18
CA SER A 289 -12.30 -15.13 12.64
C SER A 289 -12.45 -16.62 12.38
N LEU A 290 -13.26 -17.35 13.16
CA LEU A 290 -13.57 -18.75 12.86
C LEU A 290 -14.52 -18.91 11.67
N LYS A 291 -15.62 -18.15 11.66
CA LYS A 291 -16.62 -18.16 10.58
C LYS A 291 -16.06 -17.78 9.21
N LEU A 292 -14.93 -17.06 9.18
CA LEU A 292 -14.22 -16.70 7.95
C LEU A 292 -13.50 -17.87 7.26
N GLY A 293 -13.18 -18.93 8.02
CA GLY A 293 -12.34 -20.05 7.55
C GLY A 293 -12.76 -20.63 6.19
N PRO A 294 -14.04 -21.01 5.98
CA PRO A 294 -14.51 -21.54 4.70
C PRO A 294 -14.27 -20.59 3.51
N TYR A 295 -14.45 -19.28 3.69
CA TYR A 295 -14.23 -18.29 2.63
C TYR A 295 -12.75 -18.16 2.26
N ILE A 296 -11.86 -18.25 3.24
CA ILE A 296 -10.40 -18.29 3.01
C ILE A 296 -10.02 -19.54 2.21
N ARG A 297 -10.57 -20.71 2.57
CA ARG A 297 -10.31 -21.97 1.84
C ARG A 297 -10.68 -21.87 0.37
N GLU A 298 -11.89 -21.37 0.08
CA GLU A 298 -12.38 -21.20 -1.29
C GLU A 298 -11.47 -20.28 -2.11
N LEU A 299 -10.96 -19.20 -1.51
CA LEU A 299 -10.02 -18.30 -2.18
C LEU A 299 -8.66 -18.95 -2.46
N ILE A 300 -8.09 -19.68 -1.48
CA ILE A 300 -6.81 -20.39 -1.68
C ILE A 300 -6.94 -21.42 -2.80
N ASP A 301 -8.06 -22.16 -2.84
CA ASP A 301 -8.32 -23.15 -3.90
C ASP A 301 -8.54 -22.50 -5.27
N ALA A 302 -9.14 -21.31 -5.32
CA ALA A 302 -9.41 -20.61 -6.56
C ALA A 302 -8.14 -20.05 -7.21
N VAL A 303 -7.21 -19.47 -6.44
CA VAL A 303 -6.03 -18.80 -7.00
C VAL A 303 -4.97 -19.79 -7.47
N ASP A 304 -4.91 -20.99 -6.89
CA ASP A 304 -3.98 -22.09 -7.23
C ASP A 304 -2.48 -21.72 -7.30
N GLY A 305 -2.10 -20.51 -6.84
CA GLY A 305 -0.74 -20.00 -6.77
C GLY A 305 -0.19 -19.41 -8.08
N ASN A 306 -0.97 -19.38 -9.17
CA ASN A 306 -0.53 -18.82 -10.45
C ASN A 306 -1.01 -17.38 -10.64
N THR A 307 -0.06 -16.44 -10.72
CA THR A 307 -0.33 -15.06 -11.16
C THR A 307 0.23 -14.82 -12.56
N ARG A 308 -0.51 -14.08 -13.40
CA ARG A 308 0.01 -13.62 -14.70
C ARG A 308 1.17 -12.66 -14.46
N LYS A 309 2.18 -12.70 -15.34
CA LYS A 309 3.30 -11.75 -15.24
C LYS A 309 2.78 -10.33 -15.57
N PRO A 310 3.03 -9.35 -14.70
CA PRO A 310 2.54 -7.99 -14.93
C PRO A 310 3.28 -7.33 -16.09
N GLU A 311 2.53 -6.63 -16.95
CA GLU A 311 3.09 -5.87 -18.08
C GLU A 311 3.25 -4.38 -17.77
N VAL A 312 2.64 -3.93 -16.69
CA VAL A 312 2.60 -2.55 -16.23
C VAL A 312 3.19 -2.47 -14.84
N ALA A 313 4.02 -1.45 -14.62
CA ALA A 313 4.45 -1.05 -13.29
C ALA A 313 3.68 0.19 -12.84
N LEU A 314 3.08 0.15 -11.66
CA LEU A 314 2.53 1.33 -10.99
C LEU A 314 3.41 1.67 -9.81
N VAL A 315 4.10 2.81 -9.88
CA VAL A 315 4.92 3.28 -8.77
C VAL A 315 4.00 3.90 -7.75
N TYR A 316 4.07 3.38 -6.54
CA TYR A 316 3.37 3.96 -5.41
C TYR A 316 4.28 4.90 -4.65
N HIS A 317 3.70 6.00 -4.19
CA HIS A 317 4.39 6.94 -3.34
C HIS A 317 4.90 6.26 -2.07
N SER A 318 6.15 6.52 -1.76
CA SER A 318 6.66 6.43 -0.40
C SER A 318 6.78 7.84 0.19
N PHE A 319 7.06 7.93 1.49
CA PHE A 319 7.36 9.18 2.21
C PHE A 319 8.38 10.08 1.49
N GLN A 320 9.28 9.53 0.67
CA GLN A 320 10.31 10.30 -0.04
C GLN A 320 9.78 10.97 -1.31
N ALA A 321 8.79 10.38 -1.96
CA ALA A 321 8.18 10.91 -3.18
C ALA A 321 7.27 12.12 -2.89
N ALA A 322 6.65 12.13 -1.70
CA ALA A 322 5.80 13.20 -1.22
C ALA A 322 6.66 14.26 -0.50
N ALA A 323 7.25 15.16 -1.28
CA ALA A 323 7.83 16.40 -0.78
C ALA A 323 6.73 17.38 -0.29
N LEU A 324 5.94 16.96 0.71
CA LEU A 324 4.94 17.69 1.53
C LEU A 324 3.60 18.00 0.82
N PRO A 325 2.45 18.24 1.51
CA PRO A 325 2.17 19.16 2.63
C PRO A 325 1.53 18.52 3.87
N GLY A 326 1.89 18.97 5.08
CA GLY A 326 1.13 18.69 6.31
C GLY A 326 -0.20 19.46 6.33
N GLY A 327 -1.16 19.09 5.49
CA GLY A 327 -2.56 19.44 5.68
C GLY A 327 -3.12 18.58 6.82
N GLY A 328 -2.67 18.85 8.05
CA GLY A 328 -2.97 18.00 9.19
C GLY A 328 -4.44 17.63 9.24
N VAL A 329 -4.71 16.34 9.40
CA VAL A 329 -6.03 15.86 9.85
C VAL A 329 -6.23 16.52 11.23
N PRO A 330 -7.22 17.40 11.43
CA PRO A 330 -7.37 18.13 12.71
C PRO A 330 -7.47 17.19 13.92
N GLN A 331 -7.89 15.95 13.69
CA GLN A 331 -8.04 14.91 14.70
C GLN A 331 -6.70 14.22 15.11
N LEU A 332 -5.61 14.38 14.34
CA LEU A 332 -4.31 13.73 14.59
C LEU A 332 -3.14 14.74 14.52
N PRO A 333 -3.02 15.65 15.51
CA PRO A 333 -1.89 16.59 15.58
C PRO A 333 -0.56 15.82 15.69
N GLY A 334 0.34 16.02 14.71
CA GLY A 334 1.64 15.34 14.64
C GLY A 334 1.83 14.46 13.40
N ASN A 335 0.75 14.08 12.72
CA ASN A 335 0.82 13.36 11.45
C ASN A 335 1.09 14.33 10.28
N ASN A 336 2.34 14.80 10.19
CA ASN A 336 2.78 15.85 9.27
C ASN A 336 3.57 15.30 8.06
N THR A 337 3.56 13.99 7.83
CA THR A 337 4.51 13.35 6.91
C THR A 337 3.95 13.15 5.49
N VAL A 338 2.66 12.83 5.30
CA VAL A 338 2.02 12.74 3.96
C VAL A 338 0.56 13.21 4.05
N ASP A 339 0.11 14.05 3.11
CA ASP A 339 -1.32 14.32 2.95
C ASP A 339 -2.00 13.06 2.37
N PRO A 340 -2.99 12.45 3.07
CA PRO A 340 -3.63 11.22 2.64
C PRO A 340 -4.26 11.32 1.24
N LEU A 341 -4.51 12.53 0.73
CA LEU A 341 -4.97 12.79 -0.62
C LEU A 341 -3.99 12.27 -1.69
N TYR A 342 -2.66 12.32 -1.51
CA TYR A 342 -1.72 11.94 -2.58
C TYR A 342 -1.74 10.45 -2.94
N SER A 343 -2.04 9.58 -1.96
CA SER A 343 -2.26 8.16 -2.24
C SER A 343 -3.40 7.94 -3.25
N LYS A 344 -4.38 8.86 -3.31
CA LYS A 344 -5.60 8.68 -4.09
C LYS A 344 -5.40 8.83 -5.60
N SER A 345 -4.36 9.54 -6.06
CA SER A 345 -3.94 9.51 -7.48
C SER A 345 -3.61 8.07 -7.91
N SER A 346 -2.73 7.42 -7.14
CA SER A 346 -2.31 6.03 -7.41
C SER A 346 -3.48 5.07 -7.32
N LYS A 347 -4.38 5.28 -6.34
CA LYS A 347 -5.58 4.44 -6.14
C LYS A 347 -6.58 4.55 -7.26
N GLN A 348 -6.78 5.76 -7.80
CA GLN A 348 -7.65 5.92 -8.96
C GLN A 348 -7.11 5.15 -10.17
N ILE A 349 -5.79 5.22 -10.40
CA ILE A 349 -5.13 4.55 -11.52
C ILE A 349 -5.21 3.03 -11.32
N GLU A 350 -4.86 2.53 -10.14
CA GLU A 350 -4.96 1.12 -9.76
C GLU A 350 -6.38 0.59 -9.97
N ALA A 351 -7.39 1.24 -9.40
CA ALA A 351 -8.78 0.80 -9.52
C ALA A 351 -9.26 0.83 -10.98
N SER A 352 -8.87 1.84 -11.77
CA SER A 352 -9.17 1.88 -13.21
C SER A 352 -8.52 0.71 -13.96
N MET A 353 -7.28 0.37 -13.62
CA MET A 353 -6.56 -0.77 -14.21
C MET A 353 -7.20 -2.12 -13.83
N HIS A 354 -7.66 -2.29 -12.59
CA HIS A 354 -8.43 -3.47 -12.19
C HIS A 354 -9.75 -3.59 -12.94
N GLN A 355 -10.46 -2.49 -13.19
CA GLN A 355 -11.67 -2.47 -14.02
C GLN A 355 -11.41 -2.75 -15.51
N MET A 356 -10.16 -2.64 -15.96
CA MET A 356 -9.68 -3.04 -17.28
C MET A 356 -9.10 -4.47 -17.29
N GLY A 357 -8.96 -5.09 -16.12
CA GLY A 357 -8.34 -6.41 -15.94
C GLY A 357 -6.84 -6.40 -16.25
N ILE A 358 -6.14 -5.33 -15.87
CA ILE A 358 -4.69 -5.23 -16.03
C ILE A 358 -3.99 -5.85 -14.83
N ASP A 359 -3.12 -6.83 -15.08
CA ASP A 359 -2.17 -7.31 -14.10
C ASP A 359 -1.00 -6.32 -14.00
N MET A 360 -0.90 -5.64 -12.86
CA MET A 360 0.13 -4.63 -12.59
C MET A 360 1.06 -5.07 -11.47
N GLU A 361 2.33 -4.68 -11.57
CA GLU A 361 3.27 -4.76 -10.45
C GLU A 361 3.29 -3.39 -9.78
N VAL A 362 2.97 -3.35 -8.50
CA VAL A 362 3.15 -2.11 -7.73
C VAL A 362 4.55 -2.11 -7.15
N ILE A 363 5.29 -1.04 -7.45
CA ILE A 363 6.71 -0.90 -7.10
C ILE A 363 6.85 0.26 -6.10
N PRO A 364 7.56 0.06 -4.97
CA PRO A 364 7.87 1.16 -4.06
C PRO A 364 8.71 2.22 -4.75
N TYR A 365 8.44 3.48 -4.48
CA TYR A 365 9.18 4.58 -5.10
C TYR A 365 10.71 4.46 -4.98
N GLU A 366 11.24 4.04 -3.83
CA GLU A 366 12.69 3.82 -3.59
C GLU A 366 13.31 2.78 -4.51
N TRP A 367 12.50 1.89 -5.05
CA TRP A 367 12.96 0.81 -5.90
C TRP A 367 13.18 1.24 -7.34
N LEU A 368 12.67 2.43 -7.70
CA LEU A 368 12.95 3.02 -9.00
C LEU A 368 14.45 3.13 -9.30
N GLU A 369 15.31 3.22 -8.29
CA GLU A 369 16.76 3.25 -8.48
C GLU A 369 17.32 1.97 -9.12
N TYR A 370 16.86 0.79 -8.70
CA TYR A 370 17.50 -0.49 -9.01
C TYR A 370 16.61 -1.52 -9.68
N HIS A 371 15.30 -1.31 -9.71
CA HIS A 371 14.38 -2.26 -10.33
C HIS A 371 14.57 -2.30 -11.85
N ASP A 372 14.45 -3.48 -12.46
CA ASP A 372 14.50 -3.60 -13.91
C ASP A 372 13.19 -3.10 -14.53
N LEU A 373 13.19 -1.84 -14.96
CA LEU A 373 12.04 -1.18 -15.59
C LEU A 373 11.87 -1.54 -17.07
N SER A 374 12.86 -2.20 -17.69
CA SER A 374 12.82 -2.54 -19.12
C SER A 374 11.85 -3.69 -19.43
N LYS A 375 11.49 -4.48 -18.41
CA LYS A 375 10.53 -5.60 -18.53
C LYS A 375 9.07 -5.14 -18.70
N TYR A 376 8.74 -3.89 -18.34
CA TYR A 376 7.38 -3.37 -18.45
C TYR A 376 7.15 -2.63 -19.75
N LYS A 377 5.96 -2.78 -20.31
CA LYS A 377 5.49 -1.99 -21.45
C LYS A 377 5.23 -0.54 -21.04
N LEU A 378 4.78 -0.32 -19.80
CA LEU A 378 4.49 0.99 -19.24
C LEU A 378 4.88 1.05 -17.77
N VAL A 379 5.56 2.12 -17.38
CA VAL A 379 5.76 2.51 -15.97
C VAL A 379 4.94 3.76 -15.71
N ILE A 380 4.06 3.71 -14.72
CA ILE A 380 3.25 4.86 -14.29
C ILE A 380 3.84 5.40 -12.99
N VAL A 381 4.19 6.67 -12.96
CA VAL A 381 4.73 7.37 -11.79
C VAL A 381 3.80 8.54 -11.47
N PRO A 382 2.80 8.34 -10.59
CA PRO A 382 2.00 9.42 -10.05
C PRO A 382 2.86 10.34 -9.17
N ASP A 383 2.43 11.59 -9.04
CA ASP A 383 3.01 12.74 -8.33
C ASP A 383 4.53 12.67 -8.03
N PRO A 384 5.41 12.55 -9.04
CA PRO A 384 6.87 12.47 -8.87
C PRO A 384 7.50 13.82 -8.46
N MET A 385 7.10 14.37 -7.31
CA MET A 385 7.59 15.65 -6.81
C MET A 385 9.09 15.62 -6.53
N TYR A 386 9.58 14.51 -5.99
CA TYR A 386 11.01 14.22 -5.88
C TYR A 386 11.36 13.16 -6.93
N LEU A 387 12.47 13.32 -7.67
CA LEU A 387 13.09 12.27 -8.50
C LEU A 387 14.61 12.46 -8.50
N PRO A 388 15.34 11.70 -7.65
CA PRO A 388 16.80 11.65 -7.70
C PRO A 388 17.33 11.34 -9.09
N VAL A 389 18.57 11.77 -9.36
CA VAL A 389 19.25 11.49 -10.64
C VAL A 389 19.21 10.00 -10.96
N ALA A 390 19.51 9.13 -9.99
CA ALA A 390 19.50 7.67 -10.21
C ALA A 390 18.13 7.13 -10.67
N HIS A 391 17.03 7.63 -10.10
CA HIS A 391 15.68 7.23 -10.51
C HIS A 391 15.41 7.68 -11.94
N ARG A 392 15.77 8.92 -12.29
CA ARG A 392 15.58 9.46 -13.64
C ARG A 392 16.40 8.70 -14.68
N GLU A 393 17.65 8.36 -14.37
CA GLU A 393 18.49 7.53 -15.25
C GLU A 393 17.91 6.12 -15.44
N ASN A 394 17.33 5.53 -14.39
CA ASN A 394 16.70 4.22 -14.53
C ASN A 394 15.38 4.29 -15.31
N LEU A 395 14.56 5.33 -15.10
CA LEU A 395 13.32 5.57 -15.85
C LEU A 395 13.56 5.77 -17.36
N LYS A 396 14.74 6.28 -17.76
CA LYS A 396 15.12 6.36 -19.19
C LYS A 396 15.22 4.97 -19.84
N LYS A 397 15.44 3.91 -19.07
CA LYS A 397 15.52 2.51 -19.55
C LYS A 397 14.16 1.85 -19.71
N ALA A 398 13.10 2.40 -19.11
CA ALA A 398 11.73 1.92 -19.32
C ALA A 398 11.33 2.03 -20.79
N ASN A 399 10.43 1.16 -21.25
CA ASN A 399 9.89 1.25 -22.62
C ASN A 399 9.06 2.52 -22.80
N ARG A 400 8.23 2.83 -21.81
CA ARG A 400 7.41 4.05 -21.75
C ARG A 400 7.15 4.45 -20.31
N VAL A 401 7.01 5.76 -20.08
CA VAL A 401 6.68 6.30 -18.75
C VAL A 401 5.52 7.27 -18.83
N LEU A 402 4.52 7.11 -17.95
CA LEU A 402 3.47 8.08 -17.68
C LEU A 402 3.76 8.77 -16.35
N TYR A 403 3.99 10.07 -16.38
CA TYR A 403 4.05 10.92 -15.19
C TYR A 403 2.70 11.64 -15.05
N SER A 404 2.13 11.63 -13.85
CA SER A 404 0.91 12.39 -13.58
C SER A 404 1.02 13.18 -12.30
N GLY A 405 0.49 14.39 -12.25
CA GLY A 405 0.61 15.23 -11.06
C GLY A 405 1.84 16.11 -11.10
N GLU A 406 2.42 16.37 -9.93
CA GLU A 406 3.56 17.28 -9.78
C GLU A 406 4.89 16.62 -10.19
N TYR A 407 5.82 17.37 -10.80
CA TYR A 407 7.02 16.77 -11.42
C TYR A 407 8.32 17.55 -11.13
N LEU A 408 9.17 17.00 -10.25
CA LEU A 408 10.42 17.62 -9.77
C LEU A 408 10.27 18.84 -8.85
N LEU A 409 9.11 19.02 -8.21
CA LEU A 409 8.87 20.17 -7.32
C LEU A 409 9.87 20.26 -6.17
N ALA A 410 10.30 19.12 -5.64
CA ALA A 410 11.28 19.05 -4.55
C ALA A 410 12.61 19.75 -4.90
N HIS A 411 12.97 19.79 -6.19
CA HIS A 411 14.22 20.36 -6.69
C HIS A 411 14.12 21.86 -6.99
N ARG A 412 13.05 22.52 -6.54
CA ARG A 412 12.82 23.94 -6.75
C ARG A 412 13.86 24.81 -6.05
N ASP A 413 13.99 26.04 -6.54
CA ASP A 413 14.69 27.09 -5.83
C ASP A 413 13.80 27.66 -4.70
N GLU A 414 14.08 27.21 -3.48
CA GLU A 414 13.37 27.64 -2.26
C GLU A 414 13.44 29.16 -2.03
N GLN A 415 14.44 29.86 -2.56
CA GLN A 415 14.53 31.33 -2.40
C GLN A 415 13.56 32.08 -3.31
N SER A 416 13.07 31.41 -4.36
CA SER A 416 12.15 31.97 -5.36
C SER A 416 10.68 31.61 -5.11
N GLU A 417 10.41 30.78 -4.10
CA GLU A 417 9.06 30.28 -3.84
C GLU A 417 8.17 31.35 -3.18
N THR A 418 6.89 31.33 -3.51
CA THR A 418 5.90 32.21 -2.88
C THR A 418 4.56 31.50 -2.68
N GLY A 419 3.87 31.86 -1.60
CA GLY A 419 2.52 31.38 -1.29
C GLY A 419 2.48 29.94 -0.74
N ASN A 420 1.34 29.26 -0.91
CA ASN A 420 1.08 27.92 -0.39
C ASN A 420 -0.10 27.26 -1.12
N TYR A 421 -0.33 25.97 -0.84
CA TYR A 421 -1.34 25.16 -1.51
C TYR A 421 -2.78 25.53 -1.14
N ARG A 422 -3.00 26.22 -0.01
CA ARG A 422 -4.35 26.71 0.37
C ARG A 422 -4.77 27.90 -0.49
N GLY A 423 -3.80 28.70 -0.93
CA GLY A 423 -4.01 29.83 -1.83
C GLY A 423 -3.50 29.54 -3.23
N GLU A 424 -2.40 30.20 -3.59
CA GLU A 424 -1.62 30.00 -4.80
C GLU A 424 -0.18 29.72 -4.38
N PHE A 425 0.44 28.69 -4.94
CA PHE A 425 1.83 28.35 -4.71
C PHE A 425 2.58 28.55 -6.04
N LYS A 426 3.72 29.24 -5.99
CA LYS A 426 4.58 29.46 -7.15
C LYS A 426 6.00 29.08 -6.81
N ALA A 427 6.63 28.35 -7.72
CA ALA A 427 8.03 27.99 -7.63
C ALA A 427 8.60 27.76 -9.02
N THR A 428 9.94 27.76 -9.10
CA THR A 428 10.66 27.33 -10.30
C THR A 428 11.64 26.24 -9.95
N THR A 429 11.61 25.15 -10.72
CA THR A 429 12.62 24.09 -10.71
C THR A 429 13.48 24.21 -11.95
N ILE A 430 14.80 24.02 -11.81
CA ILE A 430 15.72 23.96 -12.94
C ILE A 430 16.17 22.50 -13.12
N ASP A 431 15.81 21.92 -14.26
CA ASP A 431 16.31 20.63 -14.68
C ASP A 431 17.34 20.80 -15.82
N SER A 432 18.48 20.11 -15.73
CA SER A 432 19.56 20.25 -16.71
C SER A 432 19.19 19.78 -18.11
N GLU A 433 18.23 18.86 -18.24
CA GLU A 433 17.79 18.30 -19.52
C GLU A 433 16.53 18.98 -20.05
N LEU A 434 15.60 19.32 -19.15
CA LEU A 434 14.28 19.82 -19.50
C LEU A 434 14.14 21.35 -19.36
N GLY A 435 15.15 22.02 -18.81
CA GLY A 435 15.15 23.46 -18.60
C GLY A 435 14.32 23.87 -17.38
N LYS A 436 13.72 25.07 -17.43
CA LYS A 436 12.96 25.61 -16.30
C LYS A 436 11.52 25.09 -16.29
N ILE A 437 11.09 24.63 -15.13
CA ILE A 437 9.74 24.13 -14.83
C ILE A 437 9.10 25.12 -13.86
N LYS A 438 7.96 25.69 -14.23
CA LYS A 438 7.22 26.68 -13.44
C LYS A 438 5.99 26.05 -12.82
N TYR A 439 5.77 26.33 -11.54
CA TYR A 439 4.60 25.91 -10.78
C TYR A 439 3.66 27.08 -10.56
N PHE A 440 2.36 26.83 -10.75
CA PHE A 440 1.32 27.82 -10.58
C PHE A 440 -0.03 27.14 -10.37
N LYS A 441 -1.00 27.90 -9.85
CA LYS A 441 -2.38 27.44 -9.77
C LYS A 441 -3.10 27.79 -11.07
N ASN A 442 -3.59 26.77 -11.78
CA ASN A 442 -4.46 27.00 -12.93
C ASN A 442 -5.91 27.18 -12.46
N GLY A 443 -6.66 28.02 -13.20
CA GLY A 443 -8.10 28.12 -13.03
C GLY A 443 -8.79 26.80 -13.38
N ALA A 444 -10.03 26.67 -12.92
CA ALA A 444 -10.92 25.69 -13.51
C ALA A 444 -11.27 26.20 -14.93
N GLY A 445 -11.41 25.29 -15.90
CA GLY A 445 -11.64 25.70 -17.28
C GLY A 445 -12.02 24.56 -18.21
N LYS A 446 -12.36 24.90 -19.46
CA LYS A 446 -12.71 23.91 -20.48
C LYS A 446 -11.44 23.24 -21.03
N VAL A 447 -11.48 21.91 -21.20
CA VAL A 447 -10.39 21.17 -21.84
C VAL A 447 -10.56 21.22 -23.36
N GLU A 448 -9.51 21.60 -24.06
CA GLU A 448 -9.37 21.44 -25.50
C GLU A 448 -8.44 20.27 -25.79
N THR A 449 -8.99 19.19 -26.33
CA THR A 449 -8.23 17.97 -26.68
C THR A 449 -7.84 17.96 -28.15
N ASN A 450 -6.71 17.38 -28.50
CA ASN A 450 -6.35 17.05 -29.89
C ASN A 450 -6.98 15.70 -30.29
N PRO A 451 -8.13 15.66 -30.99
CA PRO A 451 -8.83 14.40 -31.28
C PRO A 451 -8.09 13.51 -32.30
N SER A 452 -7.10 14.06 -33.01
CA SER A 452 -6.30 13.30 -33.97
C SER A 452 -5.21 12.45 -33.30
N ALA A 453 -4.84 12.78 -32.05
CA ALA A 453 -3.84 12.04 -31.30
C ALA A 453 -4.42 10.71 -30.80
N PRO A 454 -3.74 9.57 -30.99
CA PRO A 454 -4.22 8.26 -30.54
C PRO A 454 -4.59 8.21 -29.06
N LEU A 455 -3.80 8.89 -28.21
CA LEU A 455 -4.00 8.93 -26.76
C LEU A 455 -5.29 9.67 -26.33
N MET A 456 -5.82 10.54 -27.19
CA MET A 456 -7.02 11.35 -26.89
C MET A 456 -8.29 10.83 -27.58
N LYS A 457 -8.21 9.70 -28.29
CA LYS A 457 -9.36 9.13 -29.00
C LYS A 457 -10.48 8.78 -28.01
N GLY A 458 -11.65 9.42 -28.19
CA GLY A 458 -12.83 9.19 -27.35
C GLY A 458 -12.71 9.73 -25.91
N VAL A 459 -11.67 10.51 -25.61
CA VAL A 459 -11.53 11.17 -24.31
C VAL A 459 -12.42 12.40 -24.31
N GLU A 460 -13.42 12.42 -23.43
CA GLU A 460 -14.36 13.53 -23.27
C GLU A 460 -14.31 14.05 -21.83
N PHE A 461 -14.11 15.36 -21.68
CA PHE A 461 -14.27 16.08 -20.42
C PHE A 461 -15.54 16.93 -20.53
N ASN A 462 -16.69 16.34 -20.19
CA ASN A 462 -18.01 16.97 -20.36
C ASN A 462 -18.26 18.14 -19.39
N ASN A 463 -17.41 18.29 -18.37
CA ASN A 463 -17.45 19.37 -17.38
C ASN A 463 -16.13 20.15 -17.34
N GLU A 464 -16.11 21.20 -16.52
CA GLU A 464 -14.93 22.01 -16.24
C GLU A 464 -13.82 21.16 -15.61
N TYR A 465 -12.62 21.26 -16.18
CA TYR A 465 -11.39 20.74 -15.60
C TYR A 465 -11.13 21.45 -14.26
N PRO A 466 -10.80 20.73 -13.18
CA PRO A 466 -10.71 21.33 -11.85
C PRO A 466 -9.54 22.30 -11.76
N ALA A 467 -9.75 23.38 -11.02
CA ALA A 467 -8.67 24.27 -10.60
C ALA A 467 -7.68 23.49 -9.74
N ASP A 468 -6.40 23.54 -10.07
CA ASP A 468 -5.37 22.78 -9.36
C ASP A 468 -3.99 23.42 -9.47
N GLN A 469 -3.07 22.96 -8.62
CA GLN A 469 -1.65 23.19 -8.84
C GLN A 469 -1.19 22.42 -10.07
N MET A 470 -0.41 23.11 -10.90
CA MET A 470 0.08 22.62 -12.17
C MET A 470 1.55 22.96 -12.35
N PHE A 471 2.20 22.24 -13.27
CA PHE A 471 3.50 22.63 -13.78
C PHE A 471 3.46 22.89 -15.28
N THR A 472 4.40 23.72 -15.75
CA THR A 472 4.65 23.89 -17.19
C THR A 472 6.14 24.11 -17.43
N PHE A 473 6.63 23.76 -18.62
CA PHE A 473 7.98 24.12 -19.02
C PHE A 473 8.00 25.55 -19.54
N GLU A 474 8.96 26.37 -19.11
CA GLU A 474 9.15 27.74 -19.64
C GLU A 474 9.31 27.73 -21.15
N LYS A 475 9.99 26.70 -21.67
CA LYS A 475 10.03 26.36 -23.08
C LYS A 475 9.77 24.87 -23.19
N MET A 476 8.72 24.48 -23.90
CA MET A 476 8.42 23.07 -24.12
C MET A 476 9.66 22.34 -24.69
N PRO A 477 10.04 21.19 -24.12
CA PRO A 477 11.16 20.41 -24.63
C PRO A 477 10.99 20.08 -26.11
N LYS A 478 12.10 19.89 -26.83
CA LYS A 478 12.06 19.49 -28.23
C LYS A 478 11.30 18.15 -28.37
N ASP A 479 10.60 17.98 -29.49
CA ASP A 479 9.83 16.77 -29.80
C ASP A 479 8.69 16.49 -28.80
N SER A 480 8.14 17.57 -28.22
CA SER A 480 6.92 17.51 -27.42
C SER A 480 5.67 17.67 -28.30
N GLU A 481 4.65 16.88 -28.02
CA GLU A 481 3.33 17.00 -28.65
C GLU A 481 2.28 17.33 -27.58
N VAL A 482 1.56 18.44 -27.74
CA VAL A 482 0.49 18.82 -26.82
C VAL A 482 -0.79 18.07 -27.20
N LEU A 483 -1.36 17.37 -26.24
CA LEU A 483 -2.54 16.51 -26.41
C LEU A 483 -3.81 17.16 -25.86
N ALA A 484 -3.69 17.94 -24.80
CA ALA A 484 -4.79 18.69 -24.23
C ALA A 484 -4.33 20.01 -23.61
N ASN A 485 -5.18 21.04 -23.70
CA ASN A 485 -4.99 22.34 -23.06
C ASN A 485 -6.18 22.72 -22.17
N VAL A 486 -5.91 23.57 -21.17
CA VAL A 486 -6.91 24.34 -20.43
C VAL A 486 -6.44 25.79 -20.43
N ASP A 487 -7.26 26.71 -20.97
CA ASP A 487 -6.93 28.13 -21.10
C ASP A 487 -5.54 28.37 -21.72
N ASP A 488 -5.27 27.72 -22.86
CA ASP A 488 -3.99 27.73 -23.59
C ASP A 488 -2.78 27.15 -22.82
N LYS A 489 -3.00 26.48 -21.68
CA LYS A 489 -1.96 25.78 -20.92
C LYS A 489 -1.98 24.29 -21.22
N PRO A 490 -0.86 23.70 -21.68
CA PRO A 490 -0.76 22.25 -21.85
C PRO A 490 -1.00 21.52 -20.53
N VAL A 491 -2.01 20.66 -20.49
CA VAL A 491 -2.36 19.83 -19.33
C VAL A 491 -2.04 18.36 -19.56
N ILE A 492 -2.06 17.92 -20.81
CA ILE A 492 -1.57 16.59 -21.21
C ILE A 492 -0.66 16.78 -22.43
N PHE A 493 0.54 16.22 -22.39
CA PHE A 493 1.48 16.28 -23.50
C PHE A 493 2.44 15.08 -23.47
N THR A 494 3.08 14.82 -24.60
CA THR A 494 4.15 13.82 -24.70
C THR A 494 5.50 14.48 -24.91
N ARG A 495 6.57 13.74 -24.64
CA ARG A 495 7.96 14.07 -24.94
C ARG A 495 8.68 12.84 -25.47
N ASN A 496 9.85 13.06 -26.07
CA ASN A 496 10.72 11.99 -26.57
C ASN A 496 9.98 11.07 -27.55
N ASN A 497 9.28 11.65 -28.53
CA ASN A 497 8.48 10.93 -29.53
C ASN A 497 7.43 9.99 -28.90
N GLY A 498 6.73 10.46 -27.85
CA GLY A 498 5.69 9.66 -27.18
C GLY A 498 6.19 8.74 -26.06
N LYS A 499 7.50 8.60 -25.86
CA LYS A 499 8.08 7.73 -24.82
C LYS A 499 7.74 8.20 -23.39
N ALA A 500 7.67 9.51 -23.17
CA ALA A 500 7.27 10.08 -21.89
C ALA A 500 5.94 10.83 -22.04
N ILE A 501 4.94 10.45 -21.26
CA ILE A 501 3.63 11.10 -21.21
C ILE A 501 3.56 11.90 -19.91
N HIS A 502 3.05 13.12 -19.98
CA HIS A 502 2.89 14.02 -18.84
C HIS A 502 1.43 14.42 -18.72
N VAL A 503 0.86 14.23 -17.54
CA VAL A 503 -0.39 14.82 -17.09
C VAL A 503 -0.02 15.85 -16.02
N ALA A 504 -0.10 17.12 -16.36
CA ALA A 504 0.62 18.20 -15.66
C ALA A 504 -0.03 18.70 -14.35
N ASN A 505 -1.04 17.99 -13.87
CA ASN A 505 -1.83 18.30 -12.68
C ASN A 505 -2.30 17.01 -12.00
N ARG A 506 -3.02 17.14 -10.89
CA ARG A 506 -3.48 15.99 -10.08
C ARG A 506 -4.87 15.54 -10.52
N ILE A 507 -5.15 15.45 -11.83
CA ILE A 507 -6.50 15.12 -12.32
C ILE A 507 -6.98 13.73 -11.87
N PHE A 508 -6.08 12.76 -11.67
CA PHE A 508 -6.44 11.44 -11.14
C PHE A 508 -6.89 11.51 -9.67
N LEU A 509 -6.25 12.37 -8.87
CA LEU A 509 -6.72 12.71 -7.53
C LEU A 509 -8.13 13.31 -7.56
N HIS A 510 -8.37 14.26 -8.47
CA HIS A 510 -9.70 14.84 -8.65
C HIS A 510 -10.71 13.81 -9.14
N ALA A 511 -10.35 12.89 -10.04
CA ALA A 511 -11.22 11.80 -10.46
C ALA A 511 -11.66 10.95 -9.25
N TRP A 512 -10.78 10.71 -8.29
CA TRP A 512 -11.11 10.00 -7.06
C TRP A 512 -12.11 10.77 -6.16
N HIS A 513 -11.93 12.09 -6.00
CA HIS A 513 -12.69 12.88 -5.01
C HIS A 513 -13.89 13.66 -5.54
N SER A 514 -13.87 14.07 -6.80
CA SER A 514 -14.70 15.15 -7.34
C SER A 514 -16.20 14.87 -7.36
N GLY A 515 -16.65 13.64 -7.09
CA GLY A 515 -18.05 13.28 -7.30
C GLY A 515 -18.46 13.30 -8.78
N ASN A 516 -17.54 13.62 -9.70
CA ASN A 516 -17.83 13.99 -11.09
C ASN A 516 -17.43 12.86 -12.06
N ASP A 517 -18.44 12.19 -12.58
CA ASP A 517 -18.30 11.05 -13.49
C ASP A 517 -17.52 11.39 -14.76
N SER A 518 -17.58 12.63 -15.25
CA SER A 518 -16.95 13.00 -16.53
C SER A 518 -15.42 13.03 -16.47
N ILE A 519 -14.83 13.52 -15.36
CA ILE A 519 -13.37 13.55 -15.20
C ILE A 519 -12.85 12.12 -15.12
N GLU A 520 -13.55 11.28 -14.35
CA GLU A 520 -13.16 9.89 -14.17
C GLU A 520 -13.32 9.07 -15.46
N GLN A 521 -14.42 9.25 -16.21
CA GLN A 521 -14.61 8.62 -17.52
C GLN A 521 -13.56 9.06 -18.53
N GLY A 522 -13.26 10.36 -18.60
CA GLY A 522 -12.23 10.91 -19.47
C GLY A 522 -10.85 10.34 -19.14
N MET A 523 -10.48 10.30 -17.86
CA MET A 523 -9.19 9.75 -17.42
C MET A 523 -9.12 8.22 -17.53
N PHE A 524 -10.23 7.50 -17.35
CA PHE A 524 -10.33 6.06 -17.62
C PHE A 524 -10.07 5.78 -19.10
N GLN A 525 -10.72 6.53 -20.00
CA GLN A 525 -10.53 6.37 -21.44
C GLN A 525 -9.12 6.78 -21.88
N PHE A 526 -8.55 7.85 -21.31
CA PHE A 526 -7.17 8.25 -21.56
C PHE A 526 -6.20 7.15 -21.14
N LEU A 527 -6.32 6.63 -19.91
CA LEU A 527 -5.47 5.55 -19.41
C LEU A 527 -5.60 4.29 -20.28
N LYS A 528 -6.83 3.93 -20.69
CA LYS A 528 -7.09 2.86 -21.65
C LYS A 528 -6.32 3.05 -22.96
N ASN A 529 -6.35 4.26 -23.53
CA ASN A 529 -5.61 4.57 -24.75
C ASN A 529 -4.09 4.46 -24.53
N VAL A 530 -3.57 4.93 -23.38
CA VAL A 530 -2.15 4.81 -23.03
C VAL A 530 -1.71 3.35 -22.94
N LEU A 531 -2.52 2.49 -22.31
CA LEU A 531 -2.26 1.06 -22.20
C LEU A 531 -2.22 0.39 -23.58
N VAL A 532 -3.24 0.62 -24.41
CA VAL A 532 -3.33 0.06 -25.78
C VAL A 532 -2.17 0.55 -26.66
N ASP A 533 -1.86 1.84 -26.62
CA ASP A 533 -0.76 2.44 -27.40
C ASP A 533 0.62 1.97 -26.91
N SER A 534 0.71 1.52 -25.65
CA SER A 534 1.91 0.86 -25.12
C SER A 534 1.95 -0.65 -25.41
N GLY A 535 0.93 -1.18 -26.10
CA GLY A 535 0.82 -2.60 -26.45
C GLY A 535 0.39 -3.51 -25.30
N VAL A 536 -0.16 -2.98 -24.21
CA VAL A 536 -0.68 -3.76 -23.08
C VAL A 536 -2.02 -4.40 -23.46
N GLU A 537 -2.20 -5.68 -23.12
CA GLU A 537 -3.47 -6.37 -23.35
C GLU A 537 -4.51 -5.99 -22.28
N ILE A 538 -5.67 -5.49 -22.72
CA ILE A 538 -6.81 -5.20 -21.85
C ILE A 538 -7.76 -6.40 -21.85
N ARG A 539 -7.93 -7.05 -20.70
CA ARG A 539 -8.73 -8.28 -20.56
C ARG A 539 -10.23 -8.01 -20.51
N ILE A 540 -10.66 -6.80 -20.17
CA ILE A 540 -12.09 -6.45 -20.05
C ILE A 540 -12.52 -5.57 -21.23
N LYS A 541 -13.51 -6.05 -21.97
CA LYS A 541 -14.11 -5.34 -23.12
C LYS A 541 -15.15 -4.31 -22.67
N SER A 542 -15.90 -4.61 -21.61
CA SER A 542 -16.95 -3.74 -21.10
C SER A 542 -16.42 -2.34 -20.74
N PRO A 543 -17.24 -1.29 -20.90
CA PRO A 543 -16.89 0.02 -20.36
C PRO A 543 -16.91 0.01 -18.82
N MET A 544 -16.35 1.06 -18.21
CA MET A 544 -16.52 1.32 -16.78
C MET A 544 -18.02 1.44 -16.45
N GLN A 545 -18.50 0.62 -15.52
CA GLN A 545 -19.92 0.57 -15.11
C GLN A 545 -20.18 1.34 -13.82
N ILE A 546 -19.23 1.25 -12.90
CA ILE A 546 -19.26 1.90 -11.60
C ILE A 546 -17.94 2.64 -11.46
N ARG A 547 -17.99 3.81 -10.86
CA ARG A 547 -16.80 4.59 -10.54
C ARG A 547 -15.82 3.76 -9.72
N ALA A 548 -14.54 3.92 -9.99
CA ALA A 548 -13.42 3.38 -9.25
C ALA A 548 -13.49 3.76 -7.76
N SER A 549 -13.89 4.99 -7.42
CA SER A 549 -13.97 5.41 -6.01
C SER A 549 -15.08 4.67 -5.24
N ALA A 550 -14.68 3.90 -4.23
CA ALA A 550 -15.56 3.03 -3.44
C ALA A 550 -16.54 3.77 -2.50
N LYS A 551 -16.64 5.12 -2.57
CA LYS A 551 -17.68 5.88 -1.85
C LYS A 551 -19.11 5.45 -2.25
N ALA A 552 -19.25 4.64 -3.31
CA ALA A 552 -20.49 3.97 -3.71
C ALA A 552 -20.84 2.69 -2.90
N GLY A 553 -20.10 2.35 -1.83
CA GLY A 553 -20.28 1.12 -1.03
C GLY A 553 -20.19 1.31 0.50
N ARG A 554 -19.81 0.23 1.22
CA ARG A 554 -19.65 0.22 2.70
C ARG A 554 -18.27 0.64 3.20
N ASP A 555 -17.33 0.85 2.29
CA ASP A 555 -16.02 1.42 2.60
C ASP A 555 -16.16 2.90 2.99
N ARG A 556 -16.18 3.17 4.30
CA ARG A 556 -16.32 4.54 4.83
C ARG A 556 -15.13 5.44 4.46
N PHE A 557 -13.99 4.85 4.10
CA PHE A 557 -12.75 5.57 3.84
C PHE A 557 -12.44 5.70 2.34
N GLY A 558 -13.08 4.87 1.48
CA GLY A 558 -12.89 4.90 0.04
C GLY A 558 -11.43 4.65 -0.31
N ASN A 559 -10.92 3.48 0.11
CA ASN A 559 -9.52 3.12 0.13
C ASN A 559 -9.12 2.07 -0.90
N TYR A 560 -10.01 1.20 -1.41
CA TYR A 560 -9.57 -0.02 -2.13
C TYR A 560 -10.29 -0.33 -3.47
N GLY A 561 -11.08 0.60 -4.01
CA GLY A 561 -11.74 0.46 -5.32
C GLY A 561 -13.12 -0.21 -5.27
N SER A 562 -13.87 -0.13 -6.38
CA SER A 562 -15.26 -0.63 -6.43
C SER A 562 -15.41 -2.06 -6.92
N TYR A 563 -14.75 -2.43 -8.01
CA TYR A 563 -14.74 -3.78 -8.58
C TYR A 563 -13.57 -3.91 -9.55
N GLY A 564 -13.23 -5.14 -9.92
CA GLY A 564 -12.27 -5.38 -10.99
C GLY A 564 -11.87 -6.85 -11.12
N VAL A 565 -10.82 -7.07 -11.90
CA VAL A 565 -10.17 -8.38 -12.05
C VAL A 565 -8.70 -8.24 -11.65
N SER A 566 -8.27 -9.09 -10.71
CA SER A 566 -6.89 -9.22 -10.25
C SER A 566 -6.47 -10.68 -10.45
N GLY A 567 -5.48 -10.95 -11.31
CA GLY A 567 -5.10 -12.32 -11.66
C GLY A 567 -6.28 -13.13 -12.20
N CYS A 568 -6.59 -14.25 -11.56
CA CYS A 568 -7.71 -15.12 -11.90
C CYS A 568 -8.98 -14.84 -11.06
N ILE A 569 -9.06 -13.72 -10.34
CA ILE A 569 -10.19 -13.39 -9.47
C ILE A 569 -10.85 -12.10 -9.94
N ALA A 570 -12.15 -12.18 -10.26
CA ALA A 570 -13.00 -11.00 -10.38
C ALA A 570 -13.67 -10.74 -9.03
N TRP A 571 -13.60 -9.51 -8.54
CA TRP A 571 -14.09 -9.10 -7.22
C TRP A 571 -14.97 -7.86 -7.32
N ASN A 572 -15.88 -7.70 -6.36
CA ASN A 572 -16.87 -6.62 -6.35
C ASN A 572 -17.16 -6.18 -4.92
N ALA A 573 -16.79 -4.95 -4.59
CA ALA A 573 -17.04 -4.31 -3.30
C ALA A 573 -18.37 -3.51 -3.26
N THR A 574 -19.18 -3.60 -4.31
CA THR A 574 -20.44 -2.85 -4.41
C THR A 574 -21.65 -3.67 -3.96
N GLY A 575 -22.72 -2.97 -3.57
CA GLY A 575 -23.97 -3.59 -3.11
C GLY A 575 -24.84 -4.20 -4.21
N SER A 576 -24.39 -4.12 -5.47
CA SER A 576 -25.09 -4.68 -6.63
C SER A 576 -24.17 -5.61 -7.41
N PRO A 577 -24.68 -6.68 -8.05
CA PRO A 577 -23.87 -7.47 -8.96
C PRO A 577 -23.33 -6.62 -10.12
N VAL A 578 -22.12 -6.94 -10.58
CA VAL A 578 -21.47 -6.29 -11.73
C VAL A 578 -21.34 -7.29 -12.86
N GLN A 579 -21.63 -6.89 -14.11
CA GLN A 579 -21.55 -7.77 -15.27
C GLN A 579 -20.45 -7.29 -16.22
N ILE A 580 -19.33 -8.01 -16.29
CA ILE A 580 -18.23 -7.70 -17.22
C ILE A 580 -18.22 -8.68 -18.38
N THR A 581 -17.71 -8.22 -19.53
CA THR A 581 -17.42 -9.05 -20.69
C THR A 581 -15.91 -9.07 -20.88
N MET A 582 -15.32 -10.26 -20.84
CA MET A 582 -13.91 -10.49 -21.06
C MET A 582 -13.56 -10.34 -22.55
N LEU A 583 -12.27 -10.23 -22.86
CA LEU A 583 -11.76 -10.01 -24.23
C LEU A 583 -12.12 -11.16 -25.18
N ASP A 584 -12.20 -12.39 -24.66
CA ASP A 584 -12.61 -13.60 -25.37
C ASP A 584 -14.14 -13.72 -25.58
N GLY A 585 -14.92 -12.79 -25.01
CA GLY A 585 -16.37 -12.77 -25.08
C GLY A 585 -17.09 -13.45 -23.91
N GLN A 586 -16.38 -14.00 -22.93
CA GLN A 586 -17.00 -14.56 -21.73
C GLN A 586 -17.74 -13.46 -20.95
N GLU A 587 -19.01 -13.72 -20.63
CA GLU A 587 -19.79 -12.85 -19.75
C GLU A 587 -19.70 -13.34 -18.30
N ILE A 588 -19.26 -12.47 -17.40
CA ILE A 588 -19.03 -12.78 -16.00
C ILE A 588 -19.92 -11.88 -15.15
N ARG A 589 -20.72 -12.51 -14.28
CA ARG A 589 -21.55 -11.81 -13.30
C ARG A 589 -20.92 -11.95 -11.92
N ILE A 590 -20.24 -10.90 -11.48
CA ILE A 590 -19.61 -10.83 -10.17
C ILE A 590 -20.70 -10.56 -9.11
N PRO A 591 -20.85 -11.40 -8.07
CA PRO A 591 -21.86 -11.19 -7.03
C PRO A 591 -21.61 -9.88 -6.27
N LYS A 592 -22.66 -9.33 -5.63
CA LYS A 592 -22.50 -8.19 -4.70
C LYS A 592 -21.58 -8.60 -3.55
N TYR A 593 -20.68 -7.70 -3.13
CA TYR A 593 -19.74 -7.93 -2.03
C TYR A 593 -18.99 -9.28 -2.09
N GLY A 594 -18.70 -9.78 -3.29
CA GLY A 594 -18.16 -11.11 -3.47
C GLY A 594 -17.22 -11.20 -4.67
N TRP A 595 -16.93 -12.43 -5.06
CA TRP A 595 -15.93 -12.71 -6.08
C TRP A 595 -16.30 -13.94 -6.91
N ILE A 596 -15.61 -14.12 -8.02
CA ILE A 596 -15.71 -15.29 -8.90
C ILE A 596 -14.35 -15.55 -9.58
N LYS A 597 -13.97 -16.82 -9.73
CA LYS A 597 -12.80 -17.20 -10.52
C LYS A 597 -13.06 -16.90 -12.00
N VAL A 598 -12.09 -16.31 -12.67
CA VAL A 598 -12.10 -16.03 -14.11
C VAL A 598 -10.94 -16.78 -14.76
N GLU A 599 -11.17 -17.26 -15.99
CA GLU A 599 -10.18 -18.03 -16.75
C GLU A 599 -9.20 -17.14 -17.53
#